data_AF-A0A4D8QYQ7-F1
#
_entry.id   AF-A0A4D8QYQ7-F1
#
_cell.length_a   1.000
_cell.length_b   1.000
_cell.length_c   1.000
_cell.angle_alpha   90.00
_cell.angle_beta   90.00
_cell.angle_gamma   90.00
#
_symmetry.space_group_name_H-M   'P 1'
#
loop_
_entity.id
_entity.type
_entity.pdbx_description
1 polymer ?
#
loop_
_entity_poly.entity_id
_entity_poly.type
_entity_poly.pdbx_seq_one_letter_code
_entity_poly.pdbx_strand_id
1 'polypeptide(L)' 'MGAPAIRKPAIQTMDIDDMQILSVQEGLPVDSRAVRAQPWRRDGRRWIVEDFTEDATLPLASVGAELPLTALYDGIAL' A
#
# COMPACT_ATOMS: atom_id res chain seq x y z
N MET A 1 1.38 -5.19 29.81
CA MET A 1 0.41 -5.43 28.73
C MET A 1 0.41 -4.17 27.86
N GLY A 2 1.32 -4.10 26.89
CA GLY A 2 1.49 -2.91 26.03
C GLY A 2 0.56 -3.03 24.83
N ALA A 3 -0.26 -2.01 24.58
CA ALA A 3 -1.08 -1.96 23.37
C ALA A 3 -0.17 -2.05 22.12
N PRO A 4 -0.58 -2.79 21.07
CA PRO A 4 0.19 -2.84 19.83
C PRO A 4 0.28 -1.42 19.28
N ALA A 5 1.52 -0.94 19.09
CA ALA A 5 1.77 0.35 18.47
C ALA A 5 1.32 0.27 17.01
N ILE A 6 0.14 0.79 16.71
CA ILE A 6 -0.35 0.98 15.35
C ILE A 6 0.62 1.99 14.71
N ARG A 7 1.62 1.50 13.98
CA ARG A 7 2.51 2.35 13.19
C ARG A 7 1.63 3.02 12.14
N LYS A 8 1.55 4.34 12.19
CA LYS A 8 0.81 5.12 11.19
C LYS A 8 1.51 4.94 9.84
N PRO A 9 0.77 4.70 8.74
CA PRO A 9 1.37 4.59 7.42
C PRO A 9 2.10 5.89 7.07
N ALA A 10 3.32 5.77 6.56
CA ALA A 10 4.07 6.91 6.08
C ALA A 10 3.55 7.31 4.70
N ILE A 11 2.96 8.50 4.61
CA ILE A 11 2.46 9.03 3.34
C ILE A 11 3.63 9.72 2.63
N GLN A 12 4.03 9.18 1.50
CA GLN A 12 5.07 9.72 0.62
C GLN A 12 4.42 10.25 -0.66
N THR A 13 5.03 11.26 -1.27
CA THR A 13 4.60 11.80 -2.56
C THR A 13 5.70 11.53 -3.59
N MET A 14 5.37 10.84 -4.67
CA MET A 14 6.29 10.60 -5.79
C MET A 14 5.88 11.43 -7.01
N ASP A 15 6.87 11.91 -7.76
CA ASP A 15 6.66 12.62 -9.03
C ASP A 15 6.38 11.64 -10.18
N ILE A 16 5.77 12.14 -11.26
CA ILE A 16 5.21 11.32 -12.33
C ILE A 16 6.26 10.56 -13.18
N ASP A 17 7.53 10.96 -13.11
CA ASP A 17 8.59 10.42 -13.96
C ASP A 17 8.79 8.89 -13.80
N ASP A 18 8.45 8.34 -12.63
CA ASP A 18 8.56 6.91 -12.34
C ASP A 18 7.43 6.04 -12.93
N MET A 19 6.28 6.63 -13.32
CA MET A 19 5.17 5.90 -13.95
C MET A 19 4.56 6.66 -15.14
N GLN A 20 5.05 6.34 -16.33
CA GLN A 20 4.70 6.97 -17.62
C GLN A 20 3.30 6.58 -18.15
N ILE A 21 2.59 5.64 -17.51
CA ILE A 21 1.28 5.17 -18.00
C ILE A 21 0.17 6.08 -17.47
N LEU A 22 -0.19 7.09 -18.26
CA LEU A 22 -1.15 8.13 -17.88
C LEU A 22 -2.57 7.62 -17.60
N SER A 23 -2.94 6.42 -17.99
CA SER A 23 -4.26 5.83 -17.71
C SER A 23 -4.34 5.13 -16.35
N VAL A 24 -3.19 4.87 -15.71
CA VAL A 24 -3.16 4.24 -14.38
C VAL A 24 -3.51 5.31 -13.35
N GLN A 25 -4.54 5.03 -12.56
CA GLN A 25 -5.00 5.90 -11.47
C GLN A 25 -4.61 5.34 -10.11
N GLU A 26 -4.40 4.02 -10.03
CA GLU A 26 -4.00 3.32 -8.82
C GLU A 26 -3.09 2.14 -9.13
N GLY A 27 -2.23 1.80 -8.18
CA GLY A 27 -1.38 0.62 -8.21
C GLY A 27 -1.20 0.08 -6.80
N LEU A 28 -0.96 -1.23 -6.69
CA LEU A 28 -0.63 -1.86 -5.42
C LEU A 28 0.65 -2.70 -5.57
N PRO A 29 1.83 -2.07 -5.52
CA PRO A 29 3.07 -2.78 -5.27
C PRO A 29 3.03 -3.56 -3.96
N VAL A 30 3.46 -4.82 -4.02
CA VAL A 30 3.53 -5.75 -2.90
C VAL A 30 4.94 -6.35 -2.88
N ASP A 31 5.63 -6.26 -1.74
CA ASP A 31 6.93 -6.87 -1.51
C ASP A 31 6.79 -8.06 -0.57
N SER A 32 6.83 -9.26 -1.15
CA SER A 32 6.71 -10.52 -0.43
C SER A 32 7.90 -10.88 0.46
N ARG A 33 9.06 -10.22 0.30
CA ARG A 33 10.22 -10.48 1.18
C ARG A 33 10.15 -9.68 2.47
N ALA A 34 9.42 -8.57 2.46
CA ALA A 34 9.33 -7.63 3.57
C ALA A 34 7.93 -7.55 4.20
N VAL A 35 6.97 -8.36 3.74
CA VAL A 35 5.55 -8.29 4.13
C VAL A 35 5.06 -6.85 4.12
N ARG A 36 5.21 -6.22 2.96
CA ARG A 36 4.97 -4.79 2.76
C ARG A 36 4.11 -4.57 1.53
N ALA A 37 3.21 -3.61 1.62
CA ALA A 37 2.41 -3.17 0.49
C ALA A 37 2.33 -1.65 0.47
N GLN A 38 2.33 -1.11 -0.74
CA GLN A 38 2.33 0.32 -0.95
C GLN A 38 1.19 0.69 -1.89
N PRO A 39 -0.02 0.99 -1.40
CA PRO A 39 -1.07 1.48 -2.27
C PRO A 39 -0.67 2.85 -2.80
N TRP A 40 -0.72 2.96 -4.12
CA TRP A 40 -0.40 4.15 -4.87
C TRP A 40 -1.69 4.70 -5.44
N ARG A 41 -1.98 5.97 -5.19
CA ARG A 41 -3.11 6.68 -5.75
C ARG A 41 -2.65 7.94 -6.45
N ARG A 42 -3.16 8.15 -7.66
CA ARG A 42 -2.86 9.37 -8.39
C ARG A 42 -3.70 10.54 -7.91
N ASP A 43 -3.05 11.65 -7.64
CA ASP A 43 -3.65 12.95 -7.37
C ASP A 43 -3.10 13.97 -8.38
N GLY A 44 -3.79 14.11 -9.51
CA GLY A 44 -3.36 14.92 -10.64
C GLY A 44 -2.03 14.43 -11.24
N ARG A 45 -0.95 15.18 -10.99
CA ARG A 45 0.41 14.87 -11.48
C ARG A 45 1.29 14.20 -10.42
N ARG A 46 0.75 13.90 -9.24
CA ARG A 46 1.49 13.32 -8.13
C ARG A 46 0.95 11.95 -7.80
N TRP A 47 1.82 11.10 -7.29
CA TRP A 47 1.44 9.84 -6.67
C TRP A 47 1.44 10.02 -5.16
N ILE A 48 0.29 9.76 -4.54
CA ILE A 48 0.17 9.57 -3.10
C ILE A 48 0.48 8.11 -2.85
N VAL A 49 1.54 7.87 -2.10
CA VAL A 49 2.01 6.53 -1.73
C VAL A 49 1.83 6.40 -0.23
N GLU A 50 1.15 5.36 0.19
CA GLU A 50 1.09 4.99 1.60
C GLU A 50 1.92 3.72 1.80
N ASP A 51 2.47 3.55 2.98
CA ASP A 51 3.35 2.42 3.30
C ASP A 51 2.76 1.59 4.45
N PHE A 52 2.45 0.34 4.15
CA PHE A 52 1.85 -0.60 5.09
C PHE A 52 2.75 -1.83 5.24
N THR A 53 2.94 -2.26 6.48
CA THR A 53 3.80 -3.39 6.85
C THR A 53 3.10 -4.30 7.85
N GLU A 54 3.50 -5.57 7.89
CA GLU A 54 3.08 -6.53 8.93
C GLU A 54 1.54 -6.72 8.98
N ASP A 55 0.92 -6.51 10.15
CA ASP A 55 -0.50 -6.78 10.42
C ASP A 55 -1.43 -5.61 10.05
N ALA A 56 -0.95 -4.66 9.25
CA ALA A 56 -1.74 -3.48 8.90
C ALA A 56 -2.92 -3.83 7.96
N THR A 57 -4.01 -3.06 8.08
CA THR A 57 -5.14 -3.14 7.16
C THR A 57 -4.94 -2.17 6.00
N LEU A 58 -4.90 -2.69 4.78
CA LEU A 58 -4.81 -1.93 3.55
C LEU A 58 -6.19 -1.39 3.13
N PRO A 59 -6.38 -0.08 3.04
CA PRO A 59 -7.57 0.49 2.42
C PRO A 59 -7.42 0.44 0.88
N LEU A 60 -8.34 -0.27 0.22
CA LEU A 60 -8.45 -0.33 -1.23
C LEU A 60 -9.57 0.62 -1.69
N ALA A 61 -9.26 1.91 -1.71
CA ALA A 61 -10.25 2.97 -1.91
C ALA A 61 -11.09 2.81 -3.18
N SER A 62 -10.51 2.42 -4.32
CA SER A 62 -11.29 2.30 -5.58
C SER A 62 -12.28 1.15 -5.61
N VAL A 63 -12.10 0.13 -4.78
CA VAL A 63 -13.05 -0.99 -4.67
C VAL A 63 -13.89 -0.91 -3.40
N GLY A 64 -13.70 0.13 -2.58
CA GLY A 64 -14.42 0.31 -1.32
C GLY A 64 -14.21 -0.84 -0.34
N ALA A 65 -13.03 -1.45 -0.34
CA ALA A 65 -12.71 -2.61 0.47
C ALA A 65 -11.54 -2.34 1.41
N GLU A 66 -11.47 -3.10 2.49
CA GLU A 66 -10.34 -3.14 3.41
C GLU A 66 -9.80 -4.56 3.43
N LEU A 67 -8.49 -4.70 3.29
CA LEU A 67 -7.82 -6.00 3.21
C LEU A 67 -6.71 -6.08 4.27
N PRO A 68 -6.73 -7.05 5.18
CA PRO A 68 -5.57 -7.31 6.04
C PRO A 68 -4.35 -7.64 5.17
N LEU A 69 -3.21 -6.99 5.42
CA LEU A 69 -1.99 -7.23 4.63
C LEU A 69 -1.55 -8.70 4.68
N THR A 70 -1.73 -9.35 5.83
CA THR A 70 -1.49 -10.78 5.99
C THR A 70 -2.31 -11.66 5.05
N ALA A 71 -3.50 -11.23 4.62
CA ALA A 71 -4.33 -11.96 3.67
C ALA A 71 -3.74 -11.98 2.25
N LEU A 72 -2.89 -11.01 1.88
CA LEU A 72 -2.15 -11.05 0.60
C LEU A 72 -1.07 -12.14 0.57
N TYR A 73 -0.64 -12.61 1.74
CA TYR A 73 0.41 -13.62 1.90
C TYR A 73 -0.11 -14.97 2.36
N ASP A 74 -1.44 -15.13 2.47
CA ASP A 74 -2.02 -16.42 2.83
C ASP A 74 -1.66 -17.48 1.79
N GLY A 75 -1.10 -18.61 2.24
CA GLY A 75 -0.57 -19.67 1.39
C GLY A 75 0.84 -19.46 0.82
N ILE A 76 1.51 -18.34 1.15
CA ILE A 76 2.94 -18.12 0.82
C ILE A 76 3.80 -18.48 2.03
N ALA A 77 4.75 -19.40 1.85
CA ALA A 77 5.81 -19.61 2.84
C ALA A 77 6.78 -18.43 2.77
N LEU A 78 6.66 -17.51 3.74
CA LEU A 78 7.52 -16.33 3.90
C LEU A 78 8.89 -16.72 4.50
#